data_AF-A0A932NGW3-F1
#
_entry.id   AF-A0A932NGW3-F1
#
_cell.length_a   1.000
_cell.length_b   1.000
_cell.length_c   1.000
_cell.angle_alpha   90.00
_cell.angle_beta   90.00
_cell.angle_gamma   90.00
#
_symmetry.space_group_name_H-M   'P 1'
#
loop_
_entity.id
_entity.type
_entity.pdbx_description
1 polymer ?
#
loop_
_entity_poly.entity_id
_entity_poly.type
_entity_poly.pdbx_seq_one_letter_code
_entity_poly.pdbx_strand_id
1 'polypeptide(L)'
;MTILTLLLLAAQSAGAQSTATLRGVDVYRSSVLTEEKARALFGPRLLEYVTLRNIHRPAPDQKAEALRKTMERQAAALPGIARVELSVSEYFTSVDHAMYATFDVVDAADRGRLAFAPAPRRTLPDPDGLLAAWKQYYELGSSLSRRGDLSVDRPDCPGFYCLWGGPTPELSALQNRFVSGAAGKERELRGILANEADADKRASALFVLSYGTNGEKVVAACMAALKDPAPGVRGAALQILADVVNHRKDLRVDVERIAPLLDDPVGVVRGKTMGLLVPMTDDESQRKKLMASAPRLVALLRLHQPDNHDLAFTVLGMLSRSSFDAHDYAKWEAWAQRAAAGKD
;
A
#
# COMPACT_ATOMS: atom_id res chain seq x y z
N MET A 1 -46.09 43.31 -19.54
CA MET A 1 -45.85 41.96 -18.99
C MET A 1 -44.48 41.55 -19.45
N THR A 2 -43.47 41.74 -18.62
CA THR A 2 -42.05 41.68 -19.01
C THR A 2 -41.37 40.59 -18.21
N ILE A 3 -40.79 39.61 -18.93
CA ILE A 3 -40.07 38.45 -18.42
C ILE A 3 -38.67 38.91 -17.99
N LEU A 4 -38.28 38.63 -16.74
CA LEU A 4 -36.91 38.84 -16.24
C LEU A 4 -36.38 37.50 -15.72
N THR A 5 -35.55 36.84 -16.54
CA THR A 5 -34.84 35.61 -16.19
C THR A 5 -33.51 35.98 -15.55
N LEU A 6 -33.35 35.76 -14.25
CA LEU A 6 -32.08 35.94 -13.54
C LEU A 6 -31.15 34.73 -13.84
N LEU A 7 -30.09 34.99 -14.59
CA LEU A 7 -28.92 34.10 -14.70
C LEU A 7 -28.04 34.29 -13.46
N LEU A 8 -28.14 33.37 -12.51
CA LEU A 8 -27.16 33.21 -11.43
C LEU A 8 -25.98 32.37 -11.96
N LEU A 9 -24.96 33.06 -12.46
CA LEU A 9 -23.63 32.50 -12.67
C LEU A 9 -23.00 32.26 -11.30
N ALA A 10 -23.03 31.01 -10.83
CA ALA A 10 -22.21 30.56 -9.72
C ALA A 10 -20.74 30.61 -10.19
N ALA A 11 -20.06 31.70 -9.85
CA ALA A 11 -18.61 31.75 -9.92
C ALA A 11 -18.08 30.74 -8.90
N GLN A 12 -17.72 29.54 -9.37
CA GLN A 12 -16.86 28.65 -8.60
C GLN A 12 -15.59 29.44 -8.30
N SER A 13 -15.36 29.73 -7.02
CA SER A 13 -14.11 30.29 -6.57
C SER A 13 -13.01 29.33 -7.00
N ALA A 14 -12.25 29.72 -8.03
CA ALA A 14 -10.98 29.11 -8.36
C ALA A 14 -10.03 29.42 -7.21
N GLY A 15 -10.18 28.72 -6.09
CA GLY A 15 -9.19 28.70 -5.04
C GLY A 15 -7.89 28.28 -5.69
N ALA A 16 -6.84 29.10 -5.56
CA ALA A 16 -5.53 28.79 -6.09
C ALA A 16 -5.11 27.43 -5.52
N GLN A 17 -5.19 26.39 -6.33
CA GLN A 17 -4.67 25.08 -5.96
C GLN A 17 -3.18 25.27 -5.70
N SER A 18 -2.73 24.94 -4.50
CA SER A 18 -1.32 24.97 -4.13
C SER A 18 -0.54 24.15 -5.15
N THR A 19 0.50 24.73 -5.75
CA THR A 19 1.34 24.01 -6.72
C THR A 19 2.28 23.08 -5.97
N ALA A 20 2.28 21.80 -6.32
CA ALA A 20 3.16 20.84 -5.69
C ALA A 20 4.64 21.15 -5.96
N THR A 21 5.50 20.87 -4.98
CA THR A 21 6.95 20.98 -5.11
C THR A 21 7.62 19.62 -4.95
N LEU A 22 8.66 19.33 -5.73
CA LEU A 22 9.44 18.10 -5.56
C LEU A 22 10.30 18.23 -4.28
N ARG A 23 9.95 17.48 -3.23
CA ARG A 23 10.62 17.52 -1.93
C ARG A 23 11.73 16.48 -1.79
N GLY A 24 11.55 15.30 -2.37
CA GLY A 24 12.48 14.18 -2.24
C GLY A 24 12.64 13.38 -3.52
N VAL A 25 13.85 12.89 -3.74
CA VAL A 25 14.14 11.83 -4.71
C VAL A 25 14.84 10.75 -3.92
N ASP A 26 14.20 9.60 -3.79
CA ASP A 26 14.67 8.46 -3.02
C ASP A 26 15.07 7.31 -3.95
N VAL A 27 16.01 6.48 -3.51
CA VAL A 27 16.28 5.18 -4.12
C VAL A 27 16.31 4.12 -3.03
N TYR A 28 15.41 3.15 -3.13
CA TYR A 28 15.32 2.11 -2.13
C TYR A 28 16.13 0.87 -2.53
N ARG A 29 17.07 0.48 -1.65
CA ARG A 29 17.80 -0.80 -1.69
C ARG A 29 18.53 -1.09 -3.01
N SER A 30 19.28 -0.11 -3.51
CA SER A 30 20.21 -0.29 -4.64
C SER A 30 21.60 0.23 -4.33
N SER A 31 22.58 -0.55 -4.79
CA SER A 31 23.99 -0.15 -4.89
C SER A 31 24.34 0.36 -6.29
N VAL A 32 23.54 0.02 -7.30
CA VAL A 32 23.76 0.37 -8.72
C VAL A 32 23.22 1.77 -9.07
N LEU A 33 22.02 2.07 -8.59
CA LEU A 33 21.39 3.38 -8.67
C LEU A 33 21.40 3.99 -7.27
N THR A 34 22.33 4.91 -7.01
CA THR A 34 22.34 5.69 -5.77
C THR A 34 21.38 6.87 -5.88
N GLU A 35 21.00 7.45 -4.74
CA GLU A 35 20.18 8.67 -4.71
C GLU A 35 20.83 9.82 -5.50
N GLU A 36 22.12 10.07 -5.28
CA GLU A 36 22.89 11.08 -6.01
C GLU A 36 22.83 10.84 -7.54
N LYS A 37 23.03 9.59 -7.97
CA LYS A 37 22.96 9.22 -9.38
C LYS A 37 21.55 9.38 -9.94
N ALA A 38 20.51 9.04 -9.18
CA ALA A 38 19.12 9.26 -9.58
C ALA A 38 18.81 10.76 -9.74
N ARG A 39 19.22 11.59 -8.78
CA ARG A 39 19.07 13.05 -8.85
C ARG A 39 19.81 13.62 -10.07
N ALA A 40 21.03 13.18 -10.33
CA ALA A 40 21.82 13.62 -11.49
C ALA A 40 21.17 13.22 -12.84
N LEU A 41 20.70 11.98 -12.98
CA LEU A 41 20.15 11.45 -14.23
C LEU A 41 18.69 11.87 -14.51
N PHE A 42 17.89 12.03 -13.45
CA PHE A 42 16.44 12.15 -13.56
C PHE A 42 15.88 13.43 -12.96
N GLY A 43 16.64 14.18 -12.13
CA GLY A 43 16.18 15.38 -11.44
C GLY A 43 15.45 16.40 -12.33
N PRO A 44 16.04 16.85 -13.45
CA PRO A 44 15.36 17.80 -14.36
C PRO A 44 14.02 17.28 -14.89
N ARG A 45 13.92 15.98 -15.19
CA ARG A 45 12.68 15.36 -15.70
C ARG A 45 11.67 15.07 -14.60
N LEU A 46 12.11 14.86 -13.36
CA LEU A 46 11.21 14.81 -12.21
C LEU A 46 10.60 16.19 -11.95
N LEU A 47 11.36 17.29 -12.09
CA LEU A 47 10.81 18.64 -12.01
C LEU A 47 9.80 18.93 -13.13
N GLU A 48 10.08 18.48 -14.35
CA GLU A 48 9.12 18.54 -15.46
C GLU A 48 7.87 17.71 -15.17
N TYR A 49 8.02 16.50 -14.63
CA TYR A 49 6.90 15.66 -14.20
C TYR A 49 6.00 16.41 -13.21
N VAL A 50 6.58 17.00 -12.14
CA VAL A 50 5.82 17.78 -11.15
C VAL A 50 5.12 18.98 -11.80
N THR A 51 5.80 19.68 -12.71
CA THR A 51 5.22 20.81 -13.45
C THR A 51 4.00 20.38 -14.28
N LEU A 52 4.08 19.23 -14.97
CA LEU A 52 2.96 18.69 -15.75
C LEU A 52 1.78 18.30 -14.86
N ARG A 53 2.05 17.68 -13.70
CA ARG A 53 1.02 17.26 -12.74
C ARG A 53 0.27 18.43 -12.11
N ASN A 54 0.95 19.54 -11.85
CA ASN A 54 0.34 20.77 -11.33
C ASN A 54 -0.66 21.42 -12.29
N ILE A 55 -0.71 21.02 -13.58
CA ILE A 55 -1.66 21.58 -14.53
C ILE A 55 -3.07 20.96 -14.35
N HIS A 56 -3.17 19.77 -13.74
CA HIS A 56 -4.43 19.05 -13.48
C HIS A 56 -5.33 18.95 -14.72
N ARG A 57 -4.75 18.52 -15.85
CA ARG A 57 -5.48 18.29 -17.11
C ARG A 57 -5.09 16.96 -17.72
N PRO A 58 -6.02 16.26 -18.42
CA PRO A 58 -5.77 14.93 -18.96
C PRO A 58 -4.53 14.83 -19.87
N ALA A 59 -4.31 15.82 -20.75
CA ALA A 59 -3.18 15.78 -21.67
C ALA A 59 -1.81 15.94 -20.97
N PRO A 60 -1.60 16.93 -20.07
CA PRO A 60 -0.43 16.97 -19.19
C PRO A 60 -0.23 15.72 -18.35
N ASP A 61 -1.28 15.13 -17.79
CA ASP A 61 -1.17 13.91 -16.98
C ASP A 61 -0.65 12.72 -17.80
N GLN A 62 -1.15 12.57 -19.04
CA GLN A 62 -0.64 11.56 -19.96
C GLN A 62 0.83 11.79 -20.31
N LYS A 63 1.25 13.05 -20.50
CA LYS A 63 2.67 13.39 -20.73
C LYS A 63 3.53 13.08 -19.51
N ALA A 64 3.07 13.42 -18.31
CA ALA A 64 3.77 13.11 -17.06
C ALA A 64 3.96 11.59 -16.91
N GLU A 65 2.92 10.80 -17.17
CA GLU A 65 3.00 9.35 -17.09
C GLU A 65 3.95 8.75 -18.16
N ALA A 66 3.95 9.30 -19.37
CA ALA A 66 4.91 8.91 -20.41
C ALA A 66 6.36 9.24 -20.01
N LEU A 67 6.59 10.39 -19.36
CA LEU A 67 7.89 10.81 -18.84
C LEU A 67 8.36 9.89 -17.72
N ARG A 68 7.48 9.56 -16.76
CA ARG A 68 7.74 8.58 -15.68
C ARG A 68 8.20 7.23 -16.23
N LYS A 69 7.44 6.66 -17.18
CA LYS A 69 7.78 5.40 -17.85
C LYS A 69 9.11 5.46 -18.61
N THR A 70 9.48 6.62 -19.14
CA THR A 70 10.76 6.81 -19.83
C THR A 70 11.93 6.79 -18.84
N MET A 71 11.80 7.47 -17.70
CA MET A 71 12.80 7.44 -16.62
C MET A 71 12.96 6.02 -16.07
N GLU A 72 11.87 5.30 -15.83
CA GLU A 72 11.88 3.91 -15.37
C GLU A 72 12.61 2.98 -16.35
N ARG A 73 12.32 3.05 -17.66
CA ARG A 73 13.03 2.26 -18.68
C ARG A 73 14.53 2.55 -18.72
N GLN A 74 14.92 3.81 -18.56
CA GLN A 74 16.34 4.19 -18.56
C GLN A 74 17.06 3.73 -17.29
N ALA A 75 16.41 3.83 -16.13
CA ALA A 75 16.93 3.24 -14.90
C ALA A 75 17.08 1.71 -15.07
N ALA A 76 16.09 1.03 -15.64
CA ALA A 76 16.12 -0.42 -15.87
C ALA A 76 17.25 -0.87 -16.81
N ALA A 77 17.72 0.02 -17.69
CA ALA A 77 18.81 -0.25 -18.62
C ALA A 77 20.21 -0.14 -17.97
N LEU A 78 20.31 0.32 -16.72
CA LEU A 78 21.59 0.37 -16.01
C LEU A 78 22.12 -1.06 -15.75
N PRO A 79 23.38 -1.37 -16.08
CA PRO A 79 23.97 -2.69 -15.83
C PRO A 79 23.89 -3.07 -14.35
N GLY A 80 23.38 -4.26 -14.06
CA GLY A 80 23.24 -4.76 -12.69
C GLY A 80 21.89 -4.49 -12.04
N ILE A 81 20.92 -3.87 -12.74
CA ILE A 81 19.54 -3.76 -12.26
C ILE A 81 18.70 -4.94 -12.79
N ALA A 82 17.98 -5.61 -11.90
CA ALA A 82 17.03 -6.68 -12.27
C ALA A 82 15.59 -6.18 -12.41
N ARG A 83 15.21 -5.17 -11.62
CA ARG A 83 13.92 -4.49 -11.68
C ARG A 83 14.06 -3.07 -11.14
N VAL A 84 13.30 -2.13 -11.71
CA VAL A 84 13.06 -0.82 -11.12
C VAL A 84 11.62 -0.40 -11.38
N GLU A 85 11.03 0.28 -10.41
CA GLU A 85 9.75 0.98 -10.55
C GLU A 85 9.93 2.41 -10.03
N LEU A 86 9.39 3.39 -10.74
CA LEU A 86 9.38 4.78 -10.28
C LEU A 86 7.97 5.14 -9.78
N SER A 87 7.83 5.36 -8.49
CA SER A 87 6.62 5.90 -7.87
C SER A 87 6.77 7.39 -7.57
N VAL A 88 5.68 8.15 -7.74
CA VAL A 88 5.61 9.55 -7.32
C VAL A 88 4.36 9.73 -6.47
N SER A 89 4.55 10.13 -5.22
CA SER A 89 3.48 10.31 -4.23
C SER A 89 3.25 11.80 -3.99
N GLU A 90 1.98 12.19 -3.85
CA GLU A 90 1.56 13.57 -3.55
C GLU A 90 1.07 13.65 -2.09
N TYR A 91 1.52 14.67 -1.36
CA TYR A 91 1.12 14.92 0.02
C TYR A 91 0.59 16.34 0.16
N PHE A 92 -0.54 16.45 0.85
CA PHE A 92 -1.21 17.72 1.13
C PHE A 92 -1.25 17.92 2.64
N THR A 93 -0.68 19.03 3.09
CA THR A 93 -0.86 19.54 4.45
C THR A 93 -1.60 20.87 4.39
N SER A 94 -1.91 21.46 5.54
CA SER A 94 -2.51 22.80 5.60
C SER A 94 -1.61 23.90 5.03
N VAL A 95 -0.30 23.65 4.89
CA VAL A 95 0.70 24.67 4.49
C VAL A 95 1.61 24.24 3.35
N ASP A 96 1.59 22.97 2.94
CA ASP A 96 2.49 22.44 1.91
C ASP A 96 1.77 21.46 0.98
N HIS A 97 2.15 21.52 -0.30
CA HIS A 97 1.81 20.51 -1.30
C HIS A 97 3.13 19.97 -1.84
N ALA A 98 3.43 18.72 -1.50
CA ALA A 98 4.72 18.10 -1.73
C ALA A 98 4.58 16.87 -2.63
N MET A 99 5.54 16.67 -3.53
CA MET A 99 5.73 15.44 -4.27
C MET A 99 7.05 14.78 -3.89
N TYR A 100 7.03 13.46 -3.77
CA TYR A 100 8.21 12.63 -3.50
C TYR A 100 8.31 11.59 -4.60
N ALA A 101 9.51 11.42 -5.16
CA ALA A 101 9.78 10.42 -6.18
C ALA A 101 10.66 9.32 -5.59
N THR A 102 10.25 8.06 -5.68
CA THR A 102 11.00 6.92 -5.16
C THR A 102 11.28 5.92 -6.27
N PHE A 103 12.56 5.63 -6.50
CA PHE A 103 12.97 4.51 -7.33
C PHE A 103 13.05 3.23 -6.47
N ASP A 104 12.11 2.34 -6.69
CA ASP A 104 12.05 1.02 -6.08
C ASP A 104 12.88 0.02 -6.88
N VAL A 105 14.10 -0.24 -6.44
CA VAL A 105 15.08 -1.00 -7.23
C VAL A 105 15.35 -2.38 -6.61
N VAL A 106 15.48 -3.37 -7.49
CA VAL A 106 16.08 -4.66 -7.19
C VAL A 106 17.31 -4.84 -8.06
N ASP A 107 18.47 -4.82 -7.42
CA ASP A 107 19.74 -5.15 -8.07
C ASP A 107 19.79 -6.63 -8.46
N ALA A 108 20.61 -6.98 -9.45
CA ALA A 108 20.82 -8.35 -9.91
C ALA A 108 21.35 -9.27 -8.80
N ALA A 109 22.14 -8.73 -7.88
CA ALA A 109 22.64 -9.45 -6.71
C ALA A 109 21.54 -9.73 -5.66
N ASP A 110 20.40 -9.03 -5.72
CA ASP A 110 19.30 -9.11 -4.75
C ASP A 110 18.00 -9.64 -5.41
N ARG A 111 18.13 -10.42 -6.48
CA ARG A 111 16.98 -10.99 -7.23
C ARG A 111 16.08 -11.89 -6.39
N GLY A 112 16.54 -12.35 -5.22
CA GLY A 112 15.72 -13.08 -4.26
C GLY A 112 14.46 -12.31 -3.84
N ARG A 113 14.47 -10.97 -3.85
CA ARG A 113 13.27 -10.14 -3.60
C ARG A 113 12.18 -10.28 -4.65
N LEU A 114 12.49 -10.86 -5.81
CA LEU A 114 11.53 -11.14 -6.89
C LEU A 114 11.02 -12.58 -6.87
N ALA A 115 11.33 -13.36 -5.82
CA ALA A 115 10.88 -14.74 -5.67
C ALA A 115 9.39 -14.82 -5.26
N PHE A 116 8.52 -14.40 -6.17
CA PHE A 116 7.07 -14.57 -6.08
C PHE A 116 6.61 -15.90 -6.68
N ALA A 117 5.37 -16.28 -6.40
CA ALA A 117 4.71 -17.37 -7.11
C ALA A 117 4.57 -17.04 -8.60
N PRO A 118 4.53 -18.06 -9.49
CA PRO A 118 4.28 -17.84 -10.91
C PRO A 118 2.95 -17.10 -11.15
N ALA A 119 2.94 -16.19 -12.13
CA ALA A 119 1.71 -15.51 -12.56
C ALA A 119 0.66 -16.54 -13.03
N PRO A 120 -0.52 -16.58 -12.41
CA PRO A 120 -1.60 -17.42 -12.88
C PRO A 120 -2.07 -16.99 -14.28
N ARG A 121 -2.65 -17.91 -15.04
CA ARG A 121 -2.99 -17.71 -16.45
C ARG A 121 -4.43 -18.07 -16.81
N ARG A 122 -5.19 -18.61 -15.86
CA ARG A 122 -6.56 -19.07 -16.14
C ARG A 122 -7.51 -17.88 -16.00
N THR A 123 -8.54 -17.82 -16.83
CA THR A 123 -9.67 -16.93 -16.59
C THR A 123 -10.78 -17.76 -15.98
N LEU A 124 -11.28 -17.32 -14.83
CA LEU A 124 -12.32 -17.98 -14.06
C LEU A 124 -13.57 -17.08 -14.00
N PRO A 125 -14.77 -17.69 -13.99
CA PRO A 125 -16.02 -16.95 -13.88
C PRO A 125 -16.14 -16.29 -12.50
N ASP A 126 -16.92 -15.22 -12.43
CA ASP A 126 -17.29 -14.58 -11.16
C ASP A 126 -18.42 -15.39 -10.49
N PRO A 127 -18.16 -16.08 -9.35
CA PRO A 127 -19.16 -16.93 -8.71
C PRO A 127 -20.30 -16.08 -8.18
N ASP A 128 -21.50 -16.27 -8.73
CA ASP A 128 -22.74 -15.56 -8.38
C ASP A 128 -22.64 -14.01 -8.43
N GLY A 129 -21.68 -13.48 -9.20
CA GLY A 129 -21.43 -12.05 -9.31
C GLY A 129 -20.82 -11.40 -8.05
N LEU A 130 -20.15 -12.19 -7.20
CA LEU A 130 -19.57 -11.70 -5.95
C LEU A 130 -18.42 -10.71 -6.15
N LEU A 131 -17.58 -10.92 -7.16
CA LEU A 131 -16.45 -10.02 -7.44
C LEU A 131 -16.95 -8.68 -8.02
N ALA A 132 -17.96 -8.72 -8.91
CA ALA A 132 -18.64 -7.54 -9.39
C ALA A 132 -19.32 -6.78 -8.25
N ALA A 133 -19.97 -7.48 -7.32
CA ALA A 133 -20.55 -6.87 -6.12
C ALA A 133 -19.48 -6.23 -5.21
N TRP A 134 -18.31 -6.86 -5.05
CA TRP A 134 -17.19 -6.25 -4.32
C TRP A 134 -16.71 -4.96 -4.97
N LYS A 135 -16.58 -4.93 -6.31
CA LYS A 135 -16.24 -3.71 -7.04
C LYS A 135 -17.26 -2.59 -6.81
N GLN A 136 -18.55 -2.92 -6.89
CA GLN A 136 -19.63 -1.97 -6.62
C GLN A 136 -19.58 -1.43 -5.18
N TYR A 137 -19.31 -2.30 -4.21
CA TYR A 137 -19.12 -1.93 -2.81
C TYR A 137 -17.94 -0.96 -2.66
N TYR A 138 -16.82 -1.25 -3.33
CA TYR A 138 -15.64 -0.39 -3.38
C TYR A 138 -15.95 1.00 -3.93
N GLU A 139 -16.57 1.07 -5.10
CA GLU A 139 -16.88 2.34 -5.77
C GLU A 139 -17.86 3.20 -4.96
N LEU A 140 -18.93 2.58 -4.42
CA LEU A 140 -19.93 3.27 -3.61
C LEU A 140 -19.32 3.80 -2.31
N GLY A 141 -18.64 2.95 -1.54
CA GLY A 141 -18.03 3.35 -0.28
C GLY A 141 -16.93 4.40 -0.47
N SER A 142 -16.12 4.28 -1.52
CA SER A 142 -15.11 5.28 -1.87
C SER A 142 -15.75 6.64 -2.22
N SER A 143 -16.89 6.63 -2.92
CA SER A 143 -17.64 7.85 -3.20
C SER A 143 -18.24 8.50 -1.96
N LEU A 144 -18.78 7.71 -1.03
CA LEU A 144 -19.35 8.21 0.23
C LEU A 144 -18.24 8.77 1.14
N SER A 145 -17.12 8.04 1.27
CA SER A 145 -15.94 8.46 2.04
C SER A 145 -15.40 9.82 1.56
N ARG A 146 -15.23 10.02 0.24
CA ARG A 146 -14.75 11.30 -0.33
C ARG A 146 -15.66 12.49 -0.02
N ARG A 147 -16.95 12.25 0.23
CA ARG A 147 -17.91 13.31 0.61
C ARG A 147 -18.01 13.52 2.13
N GLY A 148 -17.33 12.69 2.92
CA GLY A 148 -17.46 12.70 4.38
C GLY A 148 -18.74 12.04 4.90
N ASP A 149 -19.42 11.24 4.07
CA ASP A 149 -20.69 10.58 4.42
C ASP A 149 -20.49 9.29 5.23
N LEU A 150 -19.24 8.89 5.51
CA LEU A 150 -18.90 7.69 6.27
C LEU A 150 -18.12 8.06 7.53
N SER A 151 -18.34 7.30 8.61
CA SER A 151 -17.50 7.39 9.80
C SER A 151 -16.05 7.00 9.49
N VAL A 152 -15.12 7.63 10.19
CA VAL A 152 -13.71 7.24 10.23
C VAL A 152 -13.44 6.12 11.24
N ASP A 153 -14.39 5.85 12.12
CA ASP A 153 -14.31 4.74 13.08
C ASP A 153 -14.43 3.39 12.36
N ARG A 154 -13.83 2.36 12.96
CA ARG A 154 -13.98 1.00 12.44
C ARG A 154 -15.45 0.59 12.46
N PRO A 155 -16.03 0.15 11.33
CA PRO A 155 -17.41 -0.28 11.30
C PRO A 155 -17.62 -1.62 12.02
N ASP A 156 -18.86 -1.90 12.39
CA ASP A 156 -19.28 -3.25 12.75
C ASP A 156 -19.05 -4.19 11.57
N CYS A 157 -18.27 -5.24 11.81
CA CYS A 157 -17.84 -6.17 10.77
C CYS A 157 -18.29 -7.59 11.08
N PRO A 158 -19.18 -8.18 10.24
CA PRO A 158 -19.58 -9.59 10.40
C PRO A 158 -18.49 -10.59 9.97
N GLY A 159 -17.39 -10.11 9.37
CA GLY A 159 -16.24 -10.90 8.96
C GLY A 159 -14.96 -10.54 9.72
N PHE A 160 -13.83 -10.82 9.07
CA PHE A 160 -12.48 -10.53 9.56
C PHE A 160 -11.89 -9.24 9.01
N TYR A 161 -12.54 -8.63 8.01
CA TYR A 161 -12.20 -7.33 7.46
C TYR A 161 -13.43 -6.71 6.78
N CYS A 162 -13.69 -5.45 7.09
CA CYS A 162 -14.75 -4.65 6.45
C CYS A 162 -14.23 -3.23 6.23
N LEU A 163 -14.21 -2.78 4.98
CA LEU A 163 -13.67 -1.45 4.67
C LEU A 163 -14.59 -0.31 5.14
N TRP A 164 -15.91 -0.43 4.94
CA TRP A 164 -16.87 0.60 5.37
C TRP A 164 -18.08 0.07 6.15
N GLY A 165 -18.20 -1.25 6.35
CA GLY A 165 -19.38 -1.86 6.97
C GLY A 165 -20.63 -1.77 6.09
N GLY A 166 -21.80 -1.67 6.72
CA GLY A 166 -23.10 -1.46 6.06
C GLY A 166 -23.85 -0.21 6.55
N PRO A 167 -23.26 1.00 6.51
CA PRO A 167 -23.86 2.21 7.08
C PRO A 167 -25.03 2.77 6.25
N THR A 168 -25.16 2.33 5.00
CA THR A 168 -26.34 2.62 4.15
C THR A 168 -27.04 1.32 3.76
N PRO A 169 -28.33 1.37 3.38
CA PRO A 169 -29.04 0.18 2.90
C PRO A 169 -28.34 -0.53 1.73
N GLU A 170 -27.73 0.22 0.81
CA GLU A 170 -27.01 -0.31 -0.35
C GLU A 170 -25.71 -1.02 0.04
N LEU A 171 -24.89 -0.40 0.90
CA LEU A 171 -23.67 -1.04 1.41
C LEU A 171 -24.00 -2.26 2.27
N SER A 172 -25.06 -2.21 3.07
CA SER A 172 -25.55 -3.34 3.87
C SER A 172 -26.01 -4.49 2.98
N ALA A 173 -26.77 -4.22 1.92
CA ALA A 173 -27.21 -5.24 0.97
C ALA A 173 -26.03 -5.94 0.28
N LEU A 174 -25.00 -5.20 -0.11
CA LEU A 174 -23.76 -5.75 -0.67
C LEU A 174 -23.00 -6.58 0.37
N GLN A 175 -22.85 -6.07 1.60
CA GLN A 175 -22.20 -6.78 2.69
C GLN A 175 -22.86 -8.14 2.99
N ASN A 176 -24.20 -8.18 3.03
CA ASN A 176 -24.98 -9.41 3.26
C ASN A 176 -24.76 -10.44 2.14
N ARG A 177 -24.57 -10.00 0.89
CA ARG A 177 -24.17 -10.90 -0.21
C ARG A 177 -22.78 -11.48 0.01
N PHE A 178 -21.83 -10.72 0.58
CA PHE A 178 -20.50 -11.26 0.88
C PHE A 178 -20.52 -12.29 1.99
N VAL A 179 -21.28 -12.05 3.08
CA VAL A 179 -21.40 -13.01 4.19
C VAL A 179 -21.94 -14.37 3.70
N SER A 180 -23.05 -14.35 2.96
CA SER A 180 -23.64 -15.57 2.40
C SER A 180 -22.77 -16.19 1.29
N GLY A 181 -22.22 -15.36 0.40
CA GLY A 181 -21.39 -15.77 -0.72
C GLY A 181 -20.06 -16.39 -0.33
N ALA A 182 -19.37 -15.81 0.67
CA ALA A 182 -18.08 -16.32 1.15
C ALA A 182 -18.20 -17.74 1.70
N ALA A 183 -19.28 -18.03 2.43
CA ALA A 183 -19.57 -19.37 2.93
C ALA A 183 -19.99 -20.33 1.80
N GLY A 184 -20.88 -19.89 0.91
CA GLY A 184 -21.42 -20.72 -0.17
C GLY A 184 -20.44 -21.03 -1.31
N LYS A 185 -19.44 -20.16 -1.54
CA LYS A 185 -18.52 -20.20 -2.68
C LYS A 185 -17.05 -20.23 -2.28
N GLU A 186 -16.74 -20.66 -1.06
CA GLU A 186 -15.37 -20.63 -0.51
C GLU A 186 -14.36 -21.31 -1.47
N ARG A 187 -14.73 -22.46 -2.04
CA ARG A 187 -13.87 -23.23 -2.94
C ARG A 187 -13.58 -22.48 -4.23
N GLU A 188 -14.61 -21.92 -4.87
CA GLU A 188 -14.49 -21.15 -6.10
C GLU A 188 -13.66 -19.88 -5.90
N LEU A 189 -13.90 -19.16 -4.81
CA LEU A 189 -13.13 -17.95 -4.46
C LEU A 189 -11.65 -18.26 -4.21
N ARG A 190 -11.33 -19.36 -3.50
CA ARG A 190 -9.95 -19.85 -3.38
C ARG A 190 -9.35 -20.26 -4.73
N GLY A 191 -10.16 -20.85 -5.60
CA GLY A 191 -9.80 -21.17 -6.97
C GLY A 191 -9.39 -19.93 -7.76
N ILE A 192 -10.17 -18.85 -7.66
CA ILE A 192 -9.86 -17.53 -8.24
C ILE A 192 -8.55 -17.01 -7.67
N LEU A 193 -8.43 -16.91 -6.35
CA LEU A 193 -7.22 -16.41 -5.68
C LEU A 193 -5.94 -17.15 -6.12
N ALA A 194 -6.01 -18.45 -6.41
CA ALA A 194 -4.83 -19.22 -6.81
C ALA A 194 -4.55 -19.20 -8.33
N ASN A 195 -5.58 -19.04 -9.17
CA ASN A 195 -5.47 -19.39 -10.60
C ASN A 195 -5.90 -18.29 -11.58
N GLU A 196 -6.66 -17.29 -11.13
CA GLU A 196 -7.16 -16.22 -11.99
C GLU A 196 -6.02 -15.33 -12.49
N ALA A 197 -5.94 -15.06 -13.78
CA ALA A 197 -4.94 -14.22 -14.40
C ALA A 197 -5.09 -12.75 -13.98
N ASP A 198 -6.32 -12.28 -13.85
CA ASP A 198 -6.64 -10.92 -13.42
C ASP A 198 -6.36 -10.72 -11.91
N ALA A 199 -5.40 -9.84 -11.61
CA ALA A 199 -5.00 -9.54 -10.24
C ALA A 199 -6.11 -8.86 -9.42
N ASP A 200 -6.98 -8.05 -10.04
CA ASP A 200 -8.05 -7.35 -9.34
C ASP A 200 -9.13 -8.33 -8.89
N LYS A 201 -9.43 -9.34 -9.72
CA LYS A 201 -10.30 -10.45 -9.33
C LYS A 201 -9.71 -11.27 -8.18
N ARG A 202 -8.40 -11.55 -8.20
CA ARG A 202 -7.72 -12.25 -7.09
C ARG A 202 -7.81 -11.47 -5.78
N ALA A 203 -7.52 -10.17 -5.83
CA ALA A 203 -7.64 -9.29 -4.66
C ALA A 203 -9.09 -9.22 -4.15
N SER A 204 -10.07 -9.06 -5.07
CA SER A 204 -11.50 -9.05 -4.74
C SER A 204 -11.95 -10.35 -4.09
N ALA A 205 -11.50 -11.50 -4.62
CA ALA A 205 -11.81 -12.80 -4.04
C ALA A 205 -11.28 -12.93 -2.62
N LEU A 206 -10.09 -12.38 -2.34
CA LEU A 206 -9.52 -12.37 -0.99
C LEU A 206 -10.35 -11.51 -0.02
N PHE A 207 -10.81 -10.33 -0.45
CA PHE A 207 -11.71 -9.49 0.36
C PHE A 207 -13.08 -10.14 0.58
N VAL A 208 -13.65 -10.84 -0.41
CA VAL A 208 -14.90 -11.58 -0.19
C VAL A 208 -14.65 -12.74 0.77
N LEU A 209 -13.54 -13.49 0.64
CA LEU A 209 -13.18 -14.56 1.57
C LEU A 209 -13.05 -14.09 3.02
N SER A 210 -12.68 -12.83 3.28
CA SER A 210 -12.62 -12.31 4.66
C SER A 210 -13.99 -12.15 5.32
N TYR A 211 -15.10 -12.29 4.60
CA TYR A 211 -16.46 -12.39 5.17
C TYR A 211 -16.85 -13.82 5.56
N GLY A 212 -15.96 -14.81 5.38
CA GLY A 212 -16.17 -16.17 5.85
C GLY A 212 -16.25 -16.26 7.38
N THR A 213 -16.61 -17.44 7.90
CA THR A 213 -16.81 -17.66 9.35
C THR A 213 -15.59 -18.26 10.06
N ASN A 214 -14.60 -18.76 9.32
CA ASN A 214 -13.41 -19.39 9.87
C ASN A 214 -12.18 -18.50 9.69
N GLY A 215 -11.68 -17.96 10.80
CA GLY A 215 -10.59 -17.00 10.80
C GLY A 215 -9.24 -17.58 10.43
N GLU A 216 -8.93 -18.80 10.87
CA GLU A 216 -7.68 -19.49 10.52
C GLU A 216 -7.59 -19.70 9.00
N LYS A 217 -8.71 -20.05 8.37
CA LYS A 217 -8.84 -20.19 6.92
C LYS A 217 -8.63 -18.88 6.18
N VAL A 218 -9.07 -17.75 6.74
CA VAL A 218 -8.85 -16.40 6.17
C VAL A 218 -7.40 -15.99 6.30
N VAL A 219 -6.80 -16.17 7.49
CA VAL A 219 -5.37 -15.92 7.72
C VAL A 219 -4.55 -16.77 6.77
N ALA A 220 -4.80 -18.07 6.65
CA ALA A 220 -4.08 -18.95 5.75
C ALA A 220 -4.16 -18.49 4.27
N ALA A 221 -5.33 -18.03 3.82
CA ALA A 221 -5.50 -17.47 2.47
C ALA A 221 -4.66 -16.20 2.28
N CYS A 222 -4.69 -15.28 3.25
CA CYS A 222 -3.88 -14.06 3.21
C CYS A 222 -2.39 -14.38 3.19
N MET A 223 -1.93 -15.29 4.06
CA MET A 223 -0.52 -15.68 4.16
C MET A 223 0.01 -16.34 2.88
N ALA A 224 -0.84 -17.05 2.13
CA ALA A 224 -0.50 -17.56 0.80
C ALA A 224 -0.43 -16.41 -0.23
N ALA A 225 -1.39 -15.49 -0.19
CA ALA A 225 -1.47 -14.33 -1.08
C ALA A 225 -0.29 -13.34 -0.93
N LEU A 226 0.44 -13.36 0.18
CA LEU A 226 1.70 -12.60 0.35
C LEU A 226 2.81 -12.97 -0.65
N LYS A 227 2.69 -14.12 -1.33
CA LYS A 227 3.61 -14.54 -2.40
C LYS A 227 3.04 -14.31 -3.80
N ASP A 228 1.86 -13.70 -3.92
CA ASP A 228 1.27 -13.39 -5.22
C ASP A 228 2.19 -12.45 -6.02
N PRO A 229 2.37 -12.67 -7.33
CA PRO A 229 3.21 -11.81 -8.16
C PRO A 229 2.68 -10.37 -8.28
N ALA A 230 1.37 -10.16 -8.13
CA ALA A 230 0.78 -8.84 -8.19
C ALA A 230 0.80 -8.14 -6.82
N PRO A 231 1.37 -6.93 -6.72
CA PRO A 231 1.45 -6.18 -5.45
C PRO A 231 0.07 -5.82 -4.88
N GLY A 232 -0.95 -5.63 -5.73
CA GLY A 232 -2.32 -5.37 -5.27
C GLY A 232 -2.90 -6.51 -4.43
N VAL A 233 -2.62 -7.76 -4.79
CA VAL A 233 -3.07 -8.95 -4.05
C VAL A 233 -2.31 -9.08 -2.73
N ARG A 234 -0.98 -8.87 -2.73
CA ARG A 234 -0.18 -8.82 -1.49
C ARG A 234 -0.66 -7.71 -0.55
N GLY A 235 -0.95 -6.53 -1.10
CA GLY A 235 -1.48 -5.40 -0.36
C GLY A 235 -2.89 -5.62 0.20
N ALA A 236 -3.75 -6.39 -0.49
CA ALA A 236 -5.05 -6.81 0.04
C ALA A 236 -4.88 -7.77 1.23
N ALA A 237 -3.97 -8.74 1.11
CA ALA A 237 -3.66 -9.68 2.18
C ALA A 237 -3.15 -8.96 3.45
N LEU A 238 -2.19 -8.03 3.30
CA LEU A 238 -1.68 -7.24 4.42
C LEU A 238 -2.77 -6.40 5.09
N GLN A 239 -3.68 -5.81 4.29
CA GLN A 239 -4.79 -5.01 4.80
C GLN A 239 -5.74 -5.84 5.68
N ILE A 240 -6.11 -7.04 5.22
CA ILE A 240 -6.99 -7.95 5.97
C ILE A 240 -6.27 -8.45 7.23
N LEU A 241 -5.00 -8.83 7.13
CA LEU A 241 -4.20 -9.26 8.28
C LEU A 241 -4.07 -8.15 9.33
N ALA A 242 -3.96 -6.88 8.92
CA ALA A 242 -3.91 -5.76 9.85
C ALA A 242 -5.19 -5.66 10.68
N ASP A 243 -6.38 -5.81 10.07
CA ASP A 243 -7.64 -5.80 10.82
C ASP A 243 -7.76 -7.02 11.75
N VAL A 244 -7.31 -8.20 11.30
CA VAL A 244 -7.22 -9.41 12.13
C VAL A 244 -6.35 -9.18 13.36
N VAL A 245 -5.12 -8.66 13.20
CA VAL A 245 -4.21 -8.42 14.34
C VAL A 245 -4.79 -7.40 15.31
N ASN A 246 -5.45 -6.35 14.81
CA ASN A 246 -6.04 -5.33 15.66
C ASN A 246 -7.25 -5.85 16.45
N HIS A 247 -8.11 -6.67 15.84
CA HIS A 247 -9.45 -6.94 16.38
C HIS A 247 -9.74 -8.42 16.70
N ARG A 248 -8.87 -9.36 16.34
CA ARG A 248 -9.04 -10.81 16.54
C ARG A 248 -7.83 -11.42 17.22
N LYS A 249 -7.67 -11.14 18.52
CA LYS A 249 -6.57 -11.62 19.37
C LYS A 249 -6.55 -13.14 19.55
N ASP A 250 -7.65 -13.82 19.22
CA ASP A 250 -7.75 -15.28 19.16
C ASP A 250 -7.02 -15.89 17.96
N LEU A 251 -6.73 -15.10 16.92
CA LEU A 251 -6.03 -15.54 15.72
C LEU A 251 -4.56 -15.15 15.76
N ARG A 252 -3.71 -16.05 15.28
CA ARG A 252 -2.27 -15.82 15.19
C ARG A 252 -1.86 -15.45 13.77
N VAL A 253 -1.12 -14.36 13.64
CA VAL A 253 -0.43 -13.96 12.42
C VAL A 253 1.07 -14.03 12.68
N ASP A 254 1.78 -14.80 11.86
CA ASP A 254 3.20 -15.06 12.05
C ASP A 254 4.07 -13.96 11.45
N VAL A 255 4.70 -13.17 12.32
CA VAL A 255 5.56 -12.06 11.91
C VAL A 255 6.76 -12.47 11.07
N GLU A 256 7.29 -13.69 11.21
CA GLU A 256 8.45 -14.15 10.42
C GLU A 256 8.12 -14.25 8.92
N ARG A 257 6.84 -14.45 8.60
CA ARG A 257 6.36 -14.47 7.21
C ARG A 257 5.98 -13.08 6.69
N ILE A 258 5.76 -12.12 7.58
CA ILE A 258 5.37 -10.73 7.25
C ILE A 258 6.60 -9.83 7.11
N ALA A 259 7.53 -9.89 8.08
CA ALA A 259 8.71 -9.06 8.16
C ALA A 259 9.55 -8.98 6.87
N PRO A 260 9.73 -10.07 6.09
CA PRO A 260 10.45 -9.99 4.81
C PRO A 260 9.82 -9.04 3.78
N LEU A 261 8.53 -8.73 3.89
CA LEU A 261 7.84 -7.78 3.00
C LEU A 261 8.18 -6.32 3.28
N LEU A 262 8.92 -6.03 4.37
CA LEU A 262 9.57 -4.73 4.53
C LEU A 262 10.56 -4.44 3.40
N ASP A 263 11.06 -5.47 2.71
CA ASP A 263 11.92 -5.34 1.52
C ASP A 263 11.12 -5.55 0.20
N ASP A 264 9.77 -5.58 0.22
CA ASP A 264 8.99 -5.77 -1.01
C ASP A 264 9.38 -4.73 -2.08
N PRO A 265 9.50 -5.12 -3.35
CA PRO A 265 9.93 -4.21 -4.41
C PRO A 265 8.91 -3.14 -4.77
N VAL A 266 7.78 -3.03 -4.06
CA VAL A 266 6.76 -2.00 -4.27
C VAL A 266 6.48 -1.25 -2.96
N GLY A 267 6.64 0.08 -2.95
CA GLY A 267 6.48 0.91 -1.77
C GLY A 267 5.15 0.74 -1.02
N VAL A 268 4.03 0.63 -1.73
CA VAL A 268 2.70 0.44 -1.09
C VAL A 268 2.61 -0.84 -0.27
N VAL A 269 3.31 -1.91 -0.68
CA VAL A 269 3.34 -3.16 0.08
C VAL A 269 4.13 -2.97 1.36
N ARG A 270 5.30 -2.31 1.28
CA ARG A 270 6.13 -2.00 2.45
C ARG A 270 5.40 -1.11 3.47
N GLY A 271 4.72 -0.07 3.01
CA GLY A 271 3.90 0.80 3.87
C GLY A 271 2.83 0.03 4.63
N LYS A 272 2.09 -0.84 3.93
CA LYS A 272 1.10 -1.73 4.56
C LYS A 272 1.73 -2.76 5.49
N THR A 273 2.91 -3.26 5.17
CA THR A 273 3.67 -4.13 6.07
C THR A 273 3.98 -3.40 7.37
N MET A 274 4.55 -2.19 7.32
CA MET A 274 4.83 -1.40 8.53
C MET A 274 3.55 -1.11 9.33
N GLY A 275 2.45 -0.74 8.67
CA GLY A 275 1.16 -0.53 9.34
C GLY A 275 0.62 -1.77 10.06
N LEU A 276 0.81 -2.97 9.48
CA LEU A 276 0.51 -4.24 10.14
C LEU A 276 1.46 -4.52 11.32
N LEU A 277 2.74 -4.14 11.24
CA LEU A 277 3.71 -4.39 12.30
C LEU A 277 3.48 -3.53 13.56
N VAL A 278 2.91 -2.32 13.42
CA VAL A 278 2.60 -1.43 14.55
C VAL A 278 1.85 -2.14 15.68
N PRO A 279 0.64 -2.72 15.47
CA PRO A 279 -0.06 -3.43 16.54
C PRO A 279 0.60 -4.75 16.96
N MET A 280 1.58 -5.25 16.20
CA MET A 280 2.33 -6.47 16.55
C MET A 280 3.50 -6.20 17.49
N THR A 281 3.95 -4.93 17.64
CA THR A 281 5.05 -4.60 18.55
C THR A 281 4.68 -4.78 20.02
N ASP A 282 3.38 -4.76 20.33
CA ASP A 282 2.85 -4.92 21.69
C ASP A 282 2.82 -6.40 22.14
N ASP A 283 2.95 -7.35 21.20
CA ASP A 283 3.05 -8.77 21.49
C ASP A 283 4.51 -9.15 21.78
N GLU A 284 4.86 -9.28 23.06
CA GLU A 284 6.21 -9.66 23.50
C GLU A 284 6.69 -10.99 22.90
N SER A 285 5.77 -11.92 22.59
CA SER A 285 6.14 -13.19 21.96
C SER A 285 6.66 -13.02 20.53
N GLN A 286 6.26 -11.93 19.87
CA GLN A 286 6.65 -11.59 18.50
C GLN A 286 7.70 -10.47 18.45
N ARG A 287 7.79 -9.62 19.49
CA ARG A 287 8.72 -8.49 19.55
C ARG A 287 10.17 -8.89 19.30
N LYS A 288 10.65 -10.00 19.88
CA LYS A 288 12.01 -10.51 19.63
C LYS A 288 12.24 -10.87 18.15
N LYS A 289 11.24 -11.46 17.50
CA LYS A 289 11.30 -11.80 16.06
C LYS A 289 11.27 -10.55 15.21
N LEU A 290 10.51 -9.54 15.61
CA LEU A 290 10.46 -8.22 14.95
C LEU A 290 11.78 -7.46 15.03
N MET A 291 12.50 -7.54 16.14
CA MET A 291 13.82 -6.90 16.31
C MET A 291 14.83 -7.33 15.23
N ALA A 292 14.73 -8.57 14.72
CA ALA A 292 15.56 -9.03 13.60
C ALA A 292 15.33 -8.24 12.29
N SER A 293 14.26 -7.45 12.21
CA SER A 293 13.91 -6.60 11.07
C SER A 293 14.38 -5.14 11.23
N ALA A 294 14.95 -4.77 12.38
CA ALA A 294 15.37 -3.41 12.65
C ALA A 294 16.28 -2.80 11.55
N PRO A 295 17.27 -3.52 10.97
CA PRO A 295 18.08 -2.95 9.89
C PRO A 295 17.27 -2.57 8.63
N ARG A 296 16.19 -3.31 8.32
CA ARG A 296 15.30 -3.00 7.18
C ARG A 296 14.47 -1.76 7.47
N LEU A 297 13.97 -1.63 8.69
CA LEU A 297 13.23 -0.46 9.13
C LEU A 297 14.11 0.80 9.12
N VAL A 298 15.39 0.70 9.52
CA VAL A 298 16.33 1.83 9.41
C VAL A 298 16.59 2.21 7.95
N ALA A 299 16.64 1.25 7.03
CA ALA A 299 16.73 1.55 5.61
C ALA A 299 15.49 2.29 5.07
N LEU A 300 14.30 2.00 5.59
CA LEU A 300 13.06 2.71 5.27
C LEU A 300 12.98 4.10 5.92
N LEU A 301 13.49 4.23 7.15
CA LEU A 301 13.62 5.50 7.87
C LEU A 301 14.53 6.51 7.13
N ARG A 302 15.41 6.06 6.25
CA ARG A 302 16.26 6.96 5.45
C ARG A 302 15.57 7.56 4.24
N LEU A 303 14.40 7.04 3.84
CA LEU A 303 13.66 7.60 2.72
C LEU A 303 13.03 8.93 3.14
N HIS A 304 12.97 9.88 2.22
CA HIS A 304 12.31 11.16 2.45
C HIS A 304 10.78 11.05 2.35
N GLN A 305 10.26 10.06 1.62
CA GLN A 305 8.82 9.85 1.49
C GLN A 305 8.15 9.54 2.85
N PRO A 306 7.17 10.36 3.31
CA PRO A 306 6.57 10.24 4.65
C PRO A 306 5.99 8.86 4.98
N ASP A 307 5.28 8.22 4.05
CA ASP A 307 4.67 6.89 4.28
C ASP A 307 5.69 5.82 4.65
N ASN A 308 6.95 5.98 4.21
CA ASN A 308 8.02 5.08 4.61
C ASN A 308 8.74 5.58 5.87
N HIS A 309 9.13 6.85 5.86
CA HIS A 309 9.91 7.48 6.94
C HIS A 309 9.20 7.38 8.29
N ASP A 310 7.98 7.92 8.37
CA ASP A 310 7.28 8.15 9.63
C ASP A 310 6.74 6.85 10.24
N LEU A 311 6.29 5.92 9.38
CA LEU A 311 5.89 4.59 9.82
C LEU A 311 7.09 3.76 10.27
N ALA A 312 8.22 3.82 9.57
CA ALA A 312 9.44 3.16 10.02
C ALA A 312 9.91 3.71 11.37
N PHE A 313 9.92 5.04 11.52
CA PHE A 313 10.25 5.70 12.79
C PHE A 313 9.33 5.24 13.91
N THR A 314 8.01 5.18 13.66
CA THR A 314 7.02 4.71 14.63
C THR A 314 7.32 3.27 15.08
N VAL A 315 7.49 2.34 14.15
CA VAL A 315 7.78 0.93 14.48
C VAL A 315 9.12 0.80 15.21
N LEU A 316 10.15 1.54 14.79
CA LEU A 316 11.46 1.58 15.44
C LEU A 316 11.36 2.10 16.88
N GLY A 317 10.60 3.18 17.12
CA GLY A 317 10.35 3.73 18.45
C GLY A 317 9.66 2.72 19.36
N MET A 318 8.60 2.06 18.87
CA MET A 318 7.88 1.04 19.63
C MET A 318 8.76 -0.18 19.96
N LEU A 319 9.56 -0.64 19.01
CA LEU A 319 10.47 -1.78 19.22
C LEU A 319 11.62 -1.44 20.17
N SER A 320 12.26 -0.30 19.96
CA SER A 320 13.44 0.13 20.75
C SER A 320 13.09 0.65 22.13
N ARG A 321 11.86 1.15 22.34
CA ARG A 321 11.45 1.94 23.51
C ARG A 321 12.38 3.13 23.77
N SER A 322 13.07 3.59 22.73
CA SER A 322 14.03 4.69 22.76
C SER A 322 13.44 5.92 22.08
N SER A 323 13.91 7.09 22.47
CA SER A 323 13.49 8.39 21.95
C SER A 323 14.59 9.04 21.09
N PHE A 324 15.29 8.25 20.29
CA PHE A 324 16.26 8.81 19.34
C PHE A 324 15.55 9.74 18.36
N ASP A 325 16.24 10.80 17.92
CA ASP A 325 15.72 11.66 16.86
C ASP A 325 15.51 10.86 15.58
N ALA A 326 14.47 11.20 14.80
CA ALA A 326 14.15 10.50 13.55
C ALA A 326 15.28 10.52 12.53
N HIS A 327 16.16 11.54 12.58
CA HIS A 327 17.29 11.71 11.68
C HIS A 327 18.64 11.34 12.31
N ASP A 328 18.67 10.85 13.56
CA ASP A 328 19.89 10.32 14.18
C ASP A 328 20.17 8.88 13.69
N TYR A 329 20.43 8.77 12.38
CA TYR A 329 20.60 7.50 11.70
C TYR A 329 21.74 6.67 12.31
N ALA A 330 22.80 7.30 12.83
CA ALA A 330 23.91 6.60 13.46
C ALA A 330 23.46 5.84 14.72
N LYS A 331 22.65 6.46 15.59
CA LYS A 331 22.09 5.75 16.76
C LYS A 331 21.11 4.66 16.35
N TRP A 332 20.26 4.93 15.37
CA TRP A 332 19.32 3.94 14.85
C TRP A 332 20.02 2.72 14.26
N GLU A 333 21.08 2.91 13.47
CA GLU A 333 21.88 1.83 12.91
C GLU A 333 22.60 1.02 14.00
N ALA A 334 23.23 1.70 14.95
CA ALA A 334 23.93 1.04 16.05
C ALA A 334 22.97 0.20 16.92
N TRP A 335 21.78 0.71 17.20
CA TRP A 335 20.72 -0.03 17.89
C TRP A 335 20.23 -1.21 17.04
N ALA A 336 19.87 -0.97 15.78
CA ALA A 336 19.32 -1.99 14.89
C ALA A 336 20.26 -3.19 14.71
N GLN A 337 21.58 -2.96 14.68
CA GLN A 337 22.58 -4.02 14.63
C GLN A 337 22.60 -4.88 15.91
N ARG A 338 22.48 -4.27 17.10
CA ARG A 338 22.40 -5.01 18.37
C ARG A 338 21.09 -5.77 18.51
N ALA A 339 19.97 -5.11 18.20
CA ALA A 339 18.63 -5.69 18.21
C ALA A 339 18.56 -6.93 17.30
N ALA A 340 19.08 -6.82 16.07
CA ALA A 340 19.11 -7.94 15.13
C ALA A 340 20.01 -9.09 15.57
N ALA A 341 21.04 -8.80 16.38
CA ALA A 341 21.91 -9.81 16.99
C ALA A 341 21.32 -10.40 18.30
N GLY A 342 20.14 -9.96 18.73
CA GLY A 342 19.51 -10.39 19.98
C GLY A 342 20.24 -9.91 21.25
N LYS A 343 20.88 -8.74 21.17
CA LYS A 343 21.72 -8.16 22.24
C LYS A 343 21.08 -6.96 22.95
N ASP A 344 19.81 -6.66 22.68
CA ASP A 344 19.04 -5.57 23.29
C ASP A 344 17.87 -6.09 24.15
#